data_AF-A0ABD5ZGL6-F1
#
_entry.id   AF-A0ABD5ZGL6-F1
#
_cell.length_a   1.000
_cell.length_b   1.000
_cell.length_c   1.000
_cell.angle_alpha   90.00
_cell.angle_beta   90.00
_cell.angle_gamma   90.00
#
_symmetry.space_group_name_H-M   'P 1'
#
loop_
_entity.id
_entity.type
_entity.pdbx_description
1 polymer ?
#
loop_
_entity_poly.entity_id
_entity_poly.type
_entity_poly.pdbx_seq_one_letter_code
_entity_poly.pdbx_strand_id
1 'polypeptide(L)' 'MSRPAESDETSDDEWRFGIDEVGPDAEPAEPVEAPIEPGSPTAENIAFVLVGVLLTVGLLFVTVFPNSL' A
#
# COMPACT_ATOMS: atom_id res chain seq x y z
N MET A 1 43.74 -24.40 7.77
CA MET A 1 43.18 -23.12 7.27
C MET A 1 41.95 -22.81 8.10
N SER A 2 41.99 -21.72 8.88
CA SER A 2 40.84 -21.24 9.66
C SER A 2 39.95 -20.42 8.75
N ARG A 3 38.65 -20.71 8.71
CA ARG A 3 37.67 -19.90 7.99
C ARG A 3 37.55 -18.55 8.74
N PRO A 4 37.72 -17.40 8.09
CA PRO A 4 37.47 -16.12 8.73
C PRO A 4 35.99 -16.06 9.11
N ALA A 5 35.66 -15.43 10.24
CA ALA A 5 34.29 -15.11 10.57
C ALA A 5 33.74 -14.25 9.41
N GLU A 6 32.73 -14.77 8.71
CA GLU A 6 31.90 -13.95 7.84
C GLU A 6 31.36 -12.81 8.71
N SER A 7 31.88 -11.60 8.52
CA SER A 7 31.16 -10.40 8.89
C SER A 7 29.95 -10.36 7.98
N ASP A 8 28.77 -10.56 8.56
CA ASP A 8 27.48 -10.41 7.90
C ASP A 8 27.25 -8.91 7.65
N GLU A 9 28.08 -8.32 6.80
CA GLU A 9 27.95 -6.97 6.26
C GLU A 9 27.16 -7.06 4.95
N THR A 10 26.01 -7.76 4.98
CA THR A 10 25.13 -7.89 3.82
C THR A 10 23.95 -6.92 3.89
N SER A 11 24.27 -5.65 3.65
CA SER A 11 23.38 -4.63 3.07
C SER A 11 22.00 -4.46 3.72
N ASP A 12 21.97 -3.89 4.91
CA ASP A 12 20.81 -3.17 5.45
C ASP A 12 20.58 -1.82 4.72
N ASP A 13 21.23 -1.56 3.58
CA ASP A 13 21.25 -0.26 2.90
C ASP A 13 19.89 0.19 2.32
N GLU A 14 18.87 -0.68 2.30
CA GLU A 14 17.53 -0.34 1.79
C GLU A 14 16.51 -0.03 2.90
N TRP A 15 16.75 -0.53 4.12
CA TRP A 15 15.82 -0.36 5.23
C TRP A 15 16.36 0.66 6.22
N ARG A 16 15.47 1.50 6.76
CA ARG A 16 15.85 2.59 7.66
C ARG A 16 16.52 2.08 8.95
N PHE A 17 16.24 0.85 9.36
CA PHE A 17 16.70 0.24 10.61
C PHE A 17 17.10 -1.21 10.39
N GLY A 18 18.22 -1.63 11.00
CA GLY A 18 18.66 -3.03 11.02
C GLY A 18 17.80 -3.89 11.96
N ILE A 19 17.84 -5.22 11.79
CA ILE A 19 17.01 -6.14 12.59
C ILE A 19 17.41 -6.17 14.07
N ASP A 20 18.67 -5.88 14.36
CA ASP A 20 19.24 -5.73 15.70
C ASP A 20 18.89 -4.38 16.36
N GLU A 21 18.52 -3.38 15.57
CA GLU A 21 18.10 -2.06 16.05
C GLU A 21 16.61 -2.04 16.47
N VAL A 22 15.83 -3.05 16.07
CA VAL A 22 14.40 -3.18 16.40
C VAL A 22 14.19 -4.26 17.47
N GLY A 23 13.96 -3.85 18.72
CA GLY A 23 13.83 -4.77 19.85
C GLY A 23 13.04 -4.19 21.02
N PRO A 24 12.79 -4.97 22.08
CA PRO A 24 12.08 -4.50 23.27
C PRO A 24 12.82 -3.39 24.01
N ASP A 25 14.13 -3.25 23.77
CA ASP A 25 15.00 -2.19 24.30
C ASP A 25 15.09 -0.97 23.38
N ALA A 26 14.46 -0.99 22.20
CA ALA A 26 14.40 0.17 21.33
C ALA A 26 13.60 1.29 22.01
N GLU A 27 14.00 2.54 21.79
CA GLU A 27 13.18 3.66 22.25
C GLU A 27 11.76 3.49 21.67
N PRO A 28 10.71 3.56 22.50
CA PRO A 28 9.35 3.52 21.99
C PRO A 28 9.23 4.63 20.96
N ALA A 29 8.96 4.27 19.70
CA ALA A 29 8.54 5.26 18.73
C ALA A 29 7.35 5.97 19.38
N GLU A 30 7.47 7.29 19.57
CA GLU A 30 6.34 8.15 19.95
C GLU A 30 5.14 7.66 19.14
N PRO A 31 4.03 7.28 19.81
CA PRO A 31 2.91 6.73 19.09
C PRO A 31 2.54 7.74 18.01
N VAL A 32 2.72 7.36 16.75
CA VAL A 32 2.17 8.12 15.63
C VAL A 32 0.66 7.82 15.65
N GLU A 33 0.01 8.19 16.74
CA GLU A 33 -1.35 7.81 17.15
C GLU A 33 -2.39 8.74 16.52
N ALA A 34 -2.00 9.63 15.61
CA ALA A 34 -2.98 10.24 14.73
C ALA A 34 -3.49 9.15 13.79
N PRO A 35 -4.79 8.80 13.83
CA PRO A 35 -5.36 7.97 12.78
C PRO A 35 -5.02 8.60 11.43
N ILE A 36 -4.51 7.82 10.48
CA ILE A 36 -4.32 8.32 9.12
C ILE A 36 -5.71 8.74 8.60
N GLU A 37 -5.95 10.04 8.52
CA GLU A 37 -7.20 10.53 7.96
C GLU A 37 -7.20 10.21 6.46
N PRO A 38 -8.23 9.50 5.95
CA PRO A 38 -8.36 9.35 4.52
C PRO A 38 -8.49 10.73 3.89
N GLY A 39 -7.55 11.08 3.01
CA GLY A 39 -7.61 12.30 2.25
C GLY A 39 -8.80 12.32 1.28
N SER A 40 -9.13 13.51 0.78
CA SER A 40 -10.08 13.61 -0.34
C SER A 40 -9.48 12.97 -1.61
N PRO A 41 -10.24 12.17 -2.36
CA PRO A 41 -9.74 11.60 -3.60
C PRO A 41 -9.41 12.71 -4.61
N THR A 42 -8.38 12.48 -5.43
CA THR A 42 -8.08 13.39 -6.54
C THR A 42 -9.14 13.27 -7.64
N ALA A 43 -9.19 14.25 -8.54
CA ALA A 43 -10.08 14.21 -9.69
C ALA A 43 -9.86 12.96 -10.57
N GLU A 44 -8.60 12.52 -10.70
CA GLU A 44 -8.25 11.32 -11.46
C GLU A 44 -8.78 10.04 -10.82
N ASN A 45 -8.66 9.90 -9.49
CA ASN A 45 -9.23 8.76 -8.78
C ASN A 45 -10.76 8.71 -8.94
N ILE A 46 -11.43 9.86 -8.85
CA ILE A 46 -12.88 9.96 -9.07
C ILE A 46 -13.23 9.54 -10.50
N ALA A 47 -12.47 9.99 -11.49
CA ALA A 47 -12.70 9.63 -12.89
C ALA A 47 -12.65 8.11 -13.10
N PHE A 48 -11.65 7.42 -12.56
CA PHE A 48 -11.55 5.96 -12.66
C PHE A 48 -12.74 5.23 -12.01
N VAL A 49 -13.21 5.68 -10.85
CA VAL A 49 -14.40 5.13 -10.20
C VAL A 49 -15.65 5.33 -11.06
N LEU A 50 -15.86 6.54 -11.59
CA LEU A 50 -17.01 6.85 -12.44
C LEU A 50 -17.02 6.01 -13.72
N VAL A 51 -15.86 5.79 -14.36
CA VAL A 51 -15.74 4.89 -15.52
C VAL A 51 -16.20 3.49 -15.16
N GLY A 52 -15.76 2.94 -14.02
CA GLY A 52 -16.20 1.62 -13.56
C GLY A 52 -17.71 1.54 -13.30
N VAL A 53 -18.29 2.56 -12.67
CA VAL A 53 -19.73 2.66 -12.43
C VAL A 53 -20.50 2.71 -13.75
N LEU A 54 -20.08 3.56 -14.69
CA LEU A 54 -20.73 3.69 -15.99
C LEU A 54 -20.65 2.40 -16.80
N LEU A 55 -19.51 1.71 -16.80
CA LEU A 55 -19.36 0.40 -17.45
C LEU A 55 -20.29 -0.65 -16.83
N THR A 56 -20.33 -0.72 -15.50
CA THR A 56 -21.17 -1.68 -14.77
C THR A 56 -22.66 -1.42 -15.04
N VAL A 57 -23.09 -0.16 -14.90
CA VAL A 57 -24.48 0.24 -15.15
C VAL A 57 -24.84 0.04 -16.62
N GLY A 58 -23.94 0.39 -17.55
CA GLY A 58 -24.15 0.18 -18.98
C GLY A 58 -24.29 -1.30 -19.33
N LEU A 59 -23.45 -2.17 -18.76
CA LEU A 59 -23.54 -3.62 -18.94
C LEU A 59 -24.86 -4.16 -18.37
N LEU A 60 -25.22 -3.74 -17.16
CA LEU A 60 -26.51 -4.11 -16.55
C LEU A 60 -27.68 -3.64 -17.42
N PHE A 61 -27.61 -2.44 -17.97
CA PHE A 61 -28.67 -1.91 -18.83
C PHE A 61 -28.82 -2.74 -20.11
N VAL A 62 -27.72 -3.01 -20.83
CA VAL A 62 -27.74 -3.82 -22.06
C VAL A 62 -28.22 -5.25 -21.79
N THR A 63 -27.79 -5.84 -20.68
CA THR A 63 -28.13 -7.24 -20.36
C THR A 63 -29.55 -7.40 -19.84
N VAL A 64 -30.05 -6.46 -19.04
CA VAL A 64 -31.41 -6.51 -18.47
C VAL A 64 -32.45 -5.99 -19.46
N PHE A 65 -32.08 -5.03 -20.31
CA PHE A 65 -32.98 -4.37 -21.25
C PHE A 65 -32.46 -4.46 -22.70
N PRO A 66 -32.42 -5.68 -23.29
CA PRO A 66 -31.80 -5.91 -24.60
C PRO A 66 -32.52 -5.23 -25.78
N ASN A 67 -33.78 -4.79 -25.60
CA ASN A 67 -34.58 -4.14 -26.64
C ASN A 67 -34.72 -2.62 -26.46
N SER A 68 -34.00 -2.02 -25.51
CA SER A 68 -34.09 -0.58 -25.20
C SER A 68 -33.03 0.26 -25.93
N LEU A 69 -32.45 -0.29 -27.00
CA LEU A 69 -31.41 0.32 -27.85
C LEU A 69 -31.85 0.33 -29.32
#